data_AF-A0A3P1CY92-F1
#
_entry.id   AF-A0A3P1CY92-F1
#
_cell.length_a   1.000
_cell.length_b   1.000
_cell.length_c   1.000
_cell.angle_alpha   90.00
_cell.angle_beta   90.00
_cell.angle_gamma   90.00
#
_symmetry.space_group_name_H-M   'P 1'
#
loop_
_entity.id
_entity.type
_entity.pdbx_description
1 polymer ?
#
loop_
_entity_poly.entity_id
_entity_poly.type
_entity_poly.pdbx_seq_one_letter_code
_entity_poly.pdbx_strand_id
1 'polypeptide(L)'
;MVSFVPAQPVDETWRKSIPAQVFLNHFFAIDFHIQRQDDLFDLRRFPLFQDFAPNVSDEQRKALEKLLLNSWSAEYALRITPVVNDNQYLQSSLHWTFPQAYYSVLFSVRAFLHTMGEPVSNEEIIRRRIGNMVVRGYYPASIGFYASGPLNGYRTMRLPLAKFDIAKPDLTLPSRESAAQIEIAQFLKTSRDRRIKALRQAIQNNPKTALRSAKTGKILQKFGVDQYKQLGKQIGYTTYFDALSRLRISSNNREIERFVESEIDVRLFHESLVKIVSHINAVHESYIAKALGLQGYKQLIAKLPSYLQEGFLRERLNTVIEPMLQFEQQDLRLAA
;
A
#
# COMPACT_ATOMS: atom_id res chain seq x y z
N MET A 1 6.61 51.44 30.98
CA MET A 1 6.20 50.02 31.07
C MET A 1 5.76 49.59 29.68
N VAL A 2 6.58 48.78 28.99
CA VAL A 2 6.20 48.19 27.71
C VAL A 2 5.62 46.82 28.02
N SER A 3 4.32 46.63 27.77
CA SER A 3 3.68 45.34 27.98
C SER A 3 4.16 44.35 26.93
N PHE A 4 4.76 43.25 27.39
CA PHE A 4 4.97 42.06 26.57
C PHE A 4 3.59 41.52 26.18
N VAL A 5 3.25 41.62 24.90
CA VAL A 5 2.16 40.82 24.32
C VAL A 5 2.77 39.45 24.02
N PRO A 6 2.25 38.33 24.55
CA PRO A 6 2.77 37.03 24.22
C PRO A 6 2.44 36.76 22.75
N ALA A 7 3.49 36.58 21.93
CA ALA A 7 3.32 35.99 20.63
C ALA A 7 2.94 34.51 20.82
N GLN A 8 1.85 34.11 20.14
CA GLN A 8 1.65 32.82 19.44
C GLN A 8 0.44 31.97 19.87
N PRO A 9 -0.64 32.05 19.09
CA PRO A 9 -1.50 30.93 18.73
C PRO A 9 -0.96 30.12 17.52
N VAL A 10 -0.02 30.69 16.75
CA VAL A 10 0.43 30.17 15.45
C VAL A 10 1.46 29.02 15.57
N ASP A 11 2.22 28.93 16.66
CA ASP A 11 3.28 27.92 16.81
C ASP A 11 2.74 26.56 17.29
N GLU A 12 1.67 26.52 18.09
CA GLU A 12 1.07 25.25 18.53
C GLU A 12 0.27 24.56 17.42
N THR A 13 -0.49 25.30 16.63
CA THR A 13 -1.25 24.75 15.49
C THR A 13 -0.32 24.22 14.40
N TRP A 14 0.75 24.96 14.09
CA TRP A 14 1.79 24.53 13.16
C TRP A 14 2.52 23.25 13.63
N ARG A 15 2.89 23.15 14.91
CA ARG A 15 3.52 21.92 15.44
C ARG A 15 2.60 20.70 15.38
N LYS A 16 1.28 20.91 15.50
CA LYS A 16 0.26 19.84 15.36
C LYS A 16 0.07 19.38 13.92
N SER A 17 0.32 20.24 12.91
CA SER A 17 0.16 19.88 11.49
C SER A 17 1.36 19.11 10.89
N ILE A 18 2.55 19.21 11.50
CA ILE A 18 3.77 18.53 11.02
C ILE A 18 3.56 17.03 10.75
N PRO A 19 3.00 16.21 11.66
CA PRO A 19 2.79 14.79 11.41
C PRO A 19 1.84 14.51 10.23
N ALA A 20 0.81 15.34 10.06
CA ALA A 20 -0.14 15.21 8.97
C ALA A 20 0.51 15.58 7.63
N GLN A 21 1.29 16.66 7.60
CA GLN A 21 2.08 17.06 6.42
C GLN A 21 3.08 15.97 6.02
N VAL A 22 3.81 15.39 6.97
CA VAL A 22 4.75 14.29 6.69
C VAL A 22 4.03 13.08 6.08
N PHE A 23 2.85 12.74 6.60
CA PHE A 23 2.08 11.61 6.06
C PHE A 23 1.50 11.92 4.68
N LEU A 24 1.10 13.18 4.40
CA LEU A 24 0.76 13.64 3.06
C LEU A 24 1.96 13.49 2.11
N ASN A 25 3.13 13.99 2.50
CA ASN A 25 4.36 13.91 1.71
C ASN A 25 4.69 12.46 1.35
N HIS A 26 4.50 11.51 2.27
CA HIS A 26 4.73 10.09 2.01
C HIS A 26 3.83 9.51 0.91
N PHE A 27 2.52 9.79 0.94
CA PHE A 27 1.61 9.28 -0.09
C PHE A 27 1.79 10.02 -1.42
N PHE A 28 1.98 11.33 -1.37
CA PHE A 28 2.33 12.09 -2.55
C PHE A 28 3.62 11.57 -3.19
N ALA A 29 4.64 11.22 -2.41
CA ALA A 29 5.89 10.65 -2.92
C ALA A 29 5.67 9.32 -3.65
N ILE A 30 4.81 8.44 -3.13
CA ILE A 30 4.47 7.18 -3.80
C ILE A 30 3.76 7.45 -5.13
N ASP A 31 2.73 8.32 -5.13
CA ASP A 31 2.02 8.69 -6.36
C ASP A 31 2.98 9.29 -7.40
N PHE A 32 3.77 10.28 -6.98
CA PHE A 32 4.78 10.92 -7.83
C PHE A 32 5.78 9.93 -8.42
N HIS A 33 6.25 8.97 -7.63
CA HIS A 33 7.13 7.90 -8.10
C HIS A 33 6.44 7.00 -9.12
N ILE A 34 5.19 6.56 -8.85
CA ILE A 34 4.39 5.73 -9.77
C ILE A 34 4.24 6.44 -11.12
N GLN A 35 3.80 7.70 -11.13
CA GLN A 35 3.57 8.47 -12.36
C GLN A 35 4.85 8.66 -13.19
N ARG A 36 6.03 8.65 -12.55
CA ARG A 36 7.32 8.79 -13.25
C ARG A 36 7.91 7.49 -13.77
N GLN A 37 7.61 6.36 -13.14
CA GLN A 37 8.10 5.08 -13.64
C GLN A 37 7.39 4.69 -14.94
N ASP A 38 6.07 4.95 -15.04
CA ASP A 38 5.23 4.59 -16.19
C ASP A 38 5.45 3.14 -16.66
N ASP A 39 5.60 2.23 -15.70
CA ASP A 39 6.12 0.87 -15.90
C ASP A 39 5.03 -0.21 -15.80
N LEU A 40 3.75 0.18 -15.77
CA LEU A 40 2.65 -0.76 -15.63
C LEU A 40 2.64 -1.80 -16.77
N PHE A 41 2.93 -1.35 -17.99
CA PHE A 41 3.00 -2.21 -19.18
C PHE A 41 4.23 -3.09 -19.26
N ASP A 42 5.27 -2.80 -18.46
CA ASP A 42 6.45 -3.65 -18.36
C ASP A 42 6.14 -4.99 -17.67
N LEU A 43 4.99 -5.08 -16.98
CA LEU A 43 4.53 -6.34 -16.38
C LEU A 43 4.51 -7.49 -17.40
N ARG A 44 4.17 -7.23 -18.67
CA ARG A 44 4.20 -8.24 -19.76
C ARG A 44 5.57 -8.84 -20.01
N ARG A 45 6.63 -8.11 -19.69
CA ARG A 45 8.03 -8.52 -19.89
C ARG A 45 8.54 -9.36 -18.74
N PHE A 46 7.79 -9.47 -17.64
CA PHE A 46 8.23 -10.19 -16.46
C PHE A 46 8.02 -11.69 -16.70
N PRO A 47 9.06 -12.53 -16.51
CA PRO A 47 8.91 -13.98 -16.64
C PRO A 47 7.78 -14.53 -15.77
N LEU A 48 7.67 -14.02 -14.54
CA LEU A 48 6.60 -14.40 -13.61
C LEU A 48 5.20 -14.03 -14.09
N PHE A 49 5.04 -13.02 -14.94
CA PHE A 49 3.77 -12.70 -15.55
C PHE A 49 3.52 -13.57 -16.79
N GLN A 50 4.53 -13.77 -17.64
CA GLN A 50 4.46 -14.62 -18.83
C GLN A 50 4.05 -16.06 -18.47
N ASP A 51 4.73 -16.65 -17.48
CA ASP A 51 4.49 -18.01 -16.99
C ASP A 51 3.24 -18.12 -16.09
N PHE A 52 2.54 -17.02 -15.85
CA PHE A 52 1.38 -17.00 -14.97
C PHE A 52 0.15 -17.61 -15.65
N ALA A 53 -0.01 -18.92 -15.51
CA ALA A 53 -1.14 -19.67 -16.05
C ALA A 53 -1.80 -20.57 -14.99
N PRO A 54 -2.32 -20.01 -13.88
CA PRO A 54 -3.02 -20.83 -12.89
C PRO A 54 -4.36 -21.34 -13.45
N ASN A 55 -4.73 -22.56 -13.07
CA ASN A 55 -6.05 -23.10 -13.38
C ASN A 55 -7.07 -22.66 -12.31
N VAL A 56 -8.01 -21.80 -12.70
CA VAL A 56 -9.05 -21.28 -11.80
C VAL A 56 -10.28 -22.18 -11.86
N SER A 57 -10.62 -22.83 -10.74
CA SER A 57 -11.84 -23.65 -10.62
C SER A 57 -13.10 -22.79 -10.54
N ASP A 58 -14.26 -23.39 -10.79
CA ASP A 58 -15.56 -22.70 -10.65
C ASP A 58 -15.82 -22.19 -9.23
N GLU A 59 -15.37 -22.93 -8.21
CA GLU A 59 -15.48 -22.50 -6.82
C GLU A 59 -14.61 -21.25 -6.55
N GLN A 60 -13.37 -21.27 -7.04
CA GLN A 60 -12.49 -20.10 -6.96
C GLN A 60 -13.09 -18.93 -7.71
N ARG A 61 -13.71 -19.15 -8.88
CA ARG A 61 -14.35 -18.10 -9.66
C ARG A 61 -15.41 -17.37 -8.86
N LYS A 62 -16.33 -18.09 -8.17
CA LYS A 62 -17.37 -17.48 -7.33
C LYS A 62 -16.79 -16.60 -6.21
N ALA A 63 -15.74 -17.09 -5.56
CA ALA A 63 -15.08 -16.32 -4.50
C ALA A 63 -14.30 -15.11 -5.05
N LEU A 64 -13.71 -15.21 -6.24
CA LEU A 64 -13.10 -14.09 -6.95
C LEU A 64 -14.13 -13.01 -7.26
N GLU A 65 -15.32 -13.35 -7.76
CA GLU A 65 -16.37 -12.35 -8.06
C GLU A 65 -16.70 -11.53 -6.81
N LYS A 66 -16.86 -12.19 -5.66
CA LYS A 66 -17.13 -11.52 -4.38
C LYS A 66 -15.99 -10.63 -3.92
N LEU A 67 -14.74 -11.10 -4.02
CA LEU A 67 -13.57 -10.33 -3.60
C LEU A 67 -13.35 -9.10 -4.50
N LEU A 68 -13.48 -9.27 -5.82
CA LEU A 68 -13.36 -8.18 -6.78
C LEU A 68 -14.48 -7.16 -6.61
N LEU A 69 -15.74 -7.59 -6.43
CA LEU A 69 -16.85 -6.68 -6.17
C LEU A 69 -16.59 -5.81 -4.94
N ASN A 70 -16.07 -6.38 -3.85
CA ASN A 70 -15.71 -5.62 -2.66
C ASN A 70 -14.56 -4.65 -2.92
N SER A 71 -13.55 -5.07 -3.68
CA SER A 71 -12.39 -4.24 -4.05
C SER A 71 -12.83 -3.03 -4.88
N TRP A 72 -13.64 -3.27 -5.91
CA TRP A 72 -14.15 -2.25 -6.83
C TRP A 72 -15.16 -1.32 -6.18
N SER A 73 -16.04 -1.84 -5.31
CA SER A 73 -16.97 -1.00 -4.55
C SER A 73 -16.23 -0.05 -3.60
N ALA A 74 -15.17 -0.53 -2.94
CA ALA A 74 -14.33 0.31 -2.09
C ALA A 74 -13.57 1.36 -2.92
N GLU A 75 -13.04 0.99 -4.10
CA GLU A 75 -12.38 1.95 -4.99
C GLU A 75 -13.36 3.00 -5.53
N TYR A 76 -14.57 2.59 -5.90
CA TYR A 76 -15.63 3.49 -6.33
C TYR A 76 -16.01 4.48 -5.22
N ALA A 77 -16.22 3.99 -4.00
CA ALA A 77 -16.51 4.84 -2.84
C ALA A 77 -15.39 5.86 -2.58
N LEU A 78 -14.12 5.45 -2.73
CA LEU A 78 -12.99 6.38 -2.68
C LEU A 78 -13.14 7.47 -3.77
N ARG A 79 -13.37 7.09 -5.03
CA ARG A 79 -13.42 8.02 -6.18
C ARG A 79 -14.58 9.01 -6.19
N ILE A 80 -15.72 8.69 -5.57
CA ILE A 80 -16.89 9.59 -5.55
C ILE A 80 -16.86 10.58 -4.39
N THR A 81 -16.01 10.36 -3.39
CA THR A 81 -15.89 11.25 -2.23
C THR A 81 -15.57 12.73 -2.58
N PRO A 82 -14.72 13.05 -3.57
CA PRO A 82 -14.38 14.42 -3.94
C PRO A 82 -15.37 15.10 -4.90
N VAL A 83 -16.51 14.47 -5.21
CA VAL A 83 -17.56 15.11 -6.03
C VAL A 83 -18.21 16.30 -5.30
N VAL A 84 -17.97 16.43 -3.99
CA VAL A 84 -18.38 17.58 -3.18
C VAL A 84 -17.23 18.60 -3.13
N ASN A 85 -17.41 19.76 -3.75
CA ASN A 85 -16.41 20.86 -3.77
C ASN A 85 -16.39 21.66 -2.45
N ASP A 86 -16.32 20.95 -1.32
CA ASP A 86 -16.25 21.49 0.04
C ASP A 86 -15.07 20.85 0.77
N ASN A 87 -14.07 21.66 1.13
CA ASN A 87 -12.88 21.19 1.84
C ASN A 87 -13.20 20.68 3.25
N GLN A 88 -14.21 21.22 3.92
CA GLN A 88 -14.61 20.76 5.25
C GLN A 88 -15.27 19.38 5.16
N TYR A 89 -16.08 19.16 4.13
CA TYR A 89 -16.62 17.84 3.82
C TYR A 89 -15.50 16.83 3.49
N LEU A 90 -14.55 17.20 2.63
CA LEU A 90 -13.40 16.36 2.29
C LEU A 90 -12.58 15.97 3.53
N GLN A 91 -12.32 16.92 4.43
CA GLN A 91 -11.60 16.66 5.67
C GLN A 91 -12.37 15.70 6.59
N SER A 92 -13.68 15.90 6.73
CA SER A 92 -14.56 15.01 7.50
C SER A 92 -14.68 13.61 6.87
N SER A 93 -14.55 13.53 5.55
CA SER A 93 -14.64 12.27 4.80
C SER A 93 -13.43 11.35 5.00
N LEU A 94 -12.33 11.85 5.56
CA LEU A 94 -11.09 11.07 5.74
C LEU A 94 -11.27 9.81 6.59
N HIS A 95 -12.20 9.84 7.55
CA HIS A 95 -12.60 8.67 8.33
C HIS A 95 -13.15 7.53 7.45
N TRP A 96 -13.64 7.82 6.25
CA TRP A 96 -14.18 6.84 5.33
C TRP A 96 -13.18 6.55 4.19
N THR A 97 -12.54 7.57 3.61
CA THR A 97 -11.62 7.40 2.47
C THR A 97 -10.41 6.54 2.81
N PHE A 98 -9.84 6.69 4.01
CA PHE A 98 -8.67 5.93 4.45
C PHE A 98 -8.96 4.41 4.49
N PRO A 99 -10.03 3.95 5.17
CA PRO A 99 -10.49 2.56 5.04
C PRO A 99 -10.76 2.13 3.61
N GLN A 100 -11.45 2.95 2.80
CA GLN A 100 -11.79 2.56 1.43
C GLN A 100 -10.53 2.27 0.60
N ALA A 101 -9.51 3.13 0.70
CA ALA A 101 -8.23 2.91 0.02
C ALA A 101 -7.55 1.61 0.49
N TYR A 102 -7.50 1.35 1.80
CA TYR A 102 -6.91 0.12 2.33
C TYR A 102 -7.67 -1.13 1.91
N TYR A 103 -8.98 -1.14 2.08
CA TYR A 103 -9.81 -2.31 1.83
C TYR A 103 -9.92 -2.63 0.34
N SER A 104 -9.92 -1.61 -0.53
CA SER A 104 -9.85 -1.82 -1.97
C SER A 104 -8.64 -2.69 -2.34
N VAL A 105 -7.45 -2.32 -1.88
CA VAL A 105 -6.21 -3.07 -2.14
C VAL A 105 -6.16 -4.40 -1.39
N LEU A 106 -6.67 -4.47 -0.15
CA LEU A 106 -6.74 -5.74 0.58
C LEU A 106 -7.56 -6.78 -0.19
N PHE A 107 -8.73 -6.39 -0.70
CA PHE A 107 -9.59 -7.30 -1.44
C PHE A 107 -9.01 -7.66 -2.82
N SER A 108 -8.35 -6.73 -3.51
CA SER A 108 -7.67 -7.02 -4.79
C SER A 108 -6.53 -8.03 -4.59
N VAL A 109 -5.71 -7.87 -3.55
CA VAL A 109 -4.65 -8.83 -3.23
C VAL A 109 -5.25 -10.19 -2.90
N ARG A 110 -6.32 -10.23 -2.09
CA ARG A 110 -6.97 -11.50 -1.75
C ARG A 110 -7.51 -12.20 -2.99
N ALA A 111 -8.09 -11.46 -3.94
CA ALA A 111 -8.51 -12.01 -5.22
C ALA A 111 -7.30 -12.58 -5.98
N PHE A 112 -6.21 -11.83 -6.09
CA PHE A 112 -5.00 -12.29 -6.74
C PHE A 112 -4.42 -13.56 -6.10
N LEU A 113 -4.26 -13.60 -4.77
CA LEU A 113 -3.83 -14.79 -4.04
C LEU A 113 -4.76 -15.98 -4.28
N HIS A 114 -6.06 -15.73 -4.45
CA HIS A 114 -7.02 -16.78 -4.71
C HIS A 114 -6.85 -17.41 -6.09
N THR A 115 -6.46 -16.63 -7.11
CA THR A 115 -6.09 -17.19 -8.43
C THR A 115 -4.90 -18.13 -8.36
N MET A 116 -4.00 -17.95 -7.39
CA MET A 116 -2.85 -18.83 -7.16
C MET A 116 -3.18 -20.06 -6.30
N GLY A 117 -4.46 -20.32 -6.01
CA GLY A 117 -4.87 -21.44 -5.18
C GLY A 117 -4.64 -21.24 -3.68
N GLU A 118 -4.41 -20.00 -3.24
CA GLU A 118 -4.07 -19.73 -1.85
C GLU A 118 -5.07 -18.78 -1.15
N PRO A 119 -6.30 -19.24 -0.84
CA PRO A 119 -7.28 -18.42 -0.14
C PRO A 119 -6.79 -18.08 1.27
N VAL A 120 -6.55 -16.80 1.53
CA VAL A 120 -6.16 -16.30 2.86
C VAL A 120 -6.99 -15.09 3.25
N SER A 121 -7.42 -15.07 4.50
CA SER A 121 -8.11 -13.94 5.15
C SER A 121 -7.26 -13.26 6.22
N ASN A 122 -6.25 -13.95 6.77
CA ASN A 122 -5.37 -13.39 7.80
C ASN A 122 -4.41 -12.34 7.19
N GLU A 123 -4.55 -11.09 7.61
CA GLU A 123 -3.78 -9.95 7.09
C GLU A 123 -2.26 -10.08 7.28
N GLU A 124 -1.79 -10.70 8.37
CA GLU A 124 -0.34 -10.88 8.60
C GLU A 124 0.23 -11.93 7.64
N ILE A 125 -0.53 -12.99 7.33
CA ILE A 125 -0.15 -13.97 6.30
C ILE A 125 -0.15 -13.31 4.92
N ILE A 126 -1.21 -12.56 4.57
CA ILE A 126 -1.31 -11.81 3.31
C ILE A 126 -0.10 -10.89 3.16
N ARG A 127 0.23 -10.10 4.18
CA ARG A 127 1.36 -9.18 4.19
C ARG A 127 2.70 -9.87 3.95
N ARG A 128 2.95 -11.01 4.60
CA ARG A 128 4.18 -11.79 4.35
C ARG A 128 4.25 -12.31 2.92
N ARG A 129 3.12 -12.74 2.35
CA ARG A 129 3.04 -13.21 0.97
C ARG A 129 3.31 -12.09 -0.02
N ILE A 130 2.64 -10.94 0.13
CA ILE A 130 2.94 -9.74 -0.67
C ILE A 130 4.43 -9.40 -0.56
N GLY A 131 4.98 -9.39 0.66
CA GLY A 131 6.41 -9.16 0.88
C GLY A 131 7.30 -10.08 0.05
N ASN A 132 7.03 -11.38 0.08
CA ASN A 132 7.78 -12.35 -0.72
C ASN A 132 7.58 -12.15 -2.23
N MET A 133 6.37 -11.84 -2.67
CA MET A 133 6.05 -11.61 -4.08
C MET A 133 6.72 -10.35 -4.62
N VAL A 134 6.75 -9.26 -3.83
CA VAL A 134 7.52 -8.05 -4.16
C VAL A 134 8.99 -8.42 -4.37
N VAL A 135 9.61 -9.13 -3.42
CA VAL A 135 11.02 -9.56 -3.56
C VAL A 135 11.25 -10.45 -4.78
N ARG A 136 10.32 -11.37 -5.07
CA ARG A 136 10.40 -12.26 -6.23
C ARG A 136 10.21 -11.56 -7.58
N GLY A 137 9.67 -10.34 -7.61
CA GLY A 137 9.49 -9.58 -8.85
C GLY A 137 8.12 -9.72 -9.50
N TYR A 138 7.07 -9.98 -8.71
CA TYR A 138 5.68 -9.94 -9.20
C TYR A 138 5.14 -8.53 -9.43
N TYR A 139 5.87 -7.50 -9.00
CA TYR A 139 5.40 -6.13 -8.99
C TYR A 139 6.37 -5.25 -9.76
N PRO A 140 5.87 -4.31 -10.58
CA PRO A 140 6.71 -3.37 -11.34
C PRO A 140 7.50 -2.45 -10.39
N ALA A 141 8.54 -1.77 -10.89
CA ALA A 141 9.46 -0.98 -10.06
C ALA A 141 8.72 0.10 -9.24
N SER A 142 7.69 0.70 -9.81
CA SER A 142 6.79 1.69 -9.20
C SER A 142 6.19 1.29 -7.85
N ILE A 143 5.97 -0.01 -7.60
CA ILE A 143 5.46 -0.55 -6.32
C ILE A 143 6.26 -1.78 -5.84
N GLY A 144 7.38 -2.05 -6.49
CA GLY A 144 8.26 -3.19 -6.25
C GLY A 144 9.33 -2.93 -5.20
N PHE A 145 9.34 -1.75 -4.58
CA PHE A 145 10.25 -1.37 -3.50
C PHE A 145 9.88 -2.04 -2.17
N TYR A 146 10.87 -2.24 -1.30
CA TYR A 146 10.65 -2.82 0.03
C TYR A 146 11.77 -2.50 1.01
N ALA A 147 11.47 -2.63 2.30
CA ALA A 147 12.46 -2.56 3.39
C ALA A 147 12.61 -3.90 4.13
N SER A 148 13.83 -4.17 4.60
CA SER A 148 14.17 -5.35 5.40
C SER A 148 15.18 -5.00 6.50
N GLY A 149 15.50 -5.95 7.38
CA GLY A 149 16.50 -5.80 8.44
C GLY A 149 15.92 -5.55 9.85
N PRO A 150 16.77 -5.56 10.89
CA PRO A 150 16.38 -5.32 12.29
C PRO A 150 16.20 -3.83 12.58
N LEU A 151 15.58 -3.53 13.72
CA LEU A 151 15.45 -2.15 14.23
C LEU A 151 16.81 -1.41 14.19
N ASN A 152 16.81 -0.18 13.68
CA ASN A 152 18.00 0.67 13.47
C ASN A 152 19.03 0.16 12.44
N GLY A 153 18.80 -0.98 11.80
CA GLY A 153 19.68 -1.56 10.76
C GLY A 153 18.93 -1.89 9.48
N TYR A 154 17.93 -1.09 9.11
CA TYR A 154 17.13 -1.34 7.93
C TYR A 154 17.88 -1.06 6.64
N ARG A 155 17.46 -1.75 5.59
CA ARG A 155 17.85 -1.46 4.22
C ARG A 155 16.61 -1.34 3.36
N THR A 156 16.57 -0.35 2.47
CA THR A 156 15.58 -0.28 1.40
C THR A 156 16.17 -0.78 0.10
N MET A 157 15.34 -1.51 -0.64
CA MET A 157 15.69 -2.14 -1.90
C MET A 157 14.86 -1.54 -3.01
N ARG A 158 15.45 -1.43 -4.20
CA ARG A 158 14.82 -0.88 -5.42
C ARG A 158 14.36 0.58 -5.29
N LEU A 159 15.10 1.34 -4.49
CA LEU A 159 15.02 2.80 -4.40
C LEU A 159 16.45 3.36 -4.52
N PRO A 160 17.07 3.31 -5.73
CA PRO A 160 18.49 3.58 -5.91
C PRO A 160 18.89 5.03 -5.58
N LEU A 161 17.95 5.96 -5.60
CA LEU A 161 18.19 7.38 -5.31
C LEU A 161 17.96 7.71 -3.82
N ALA A 162 17.45 6.76 -3.02
CA ALA A 162 17.28 6.92 -1.58
C ALA A 162 18.61 6.75 -0.84
N LYS A 163 19.42 7.82 -0.79
CA LYS A 163 20.64 7.85 0.03
C LYS A 163 20.29 8.32 1.45
N PHE A 164 20.17 7.36 2.37
CA PHE A 164 19.74 7.61 3.77
C PHE A 164 20.64 8.55 4.56
N ASP A 165 21.94 8.63 4.23
CA ASP A 165 22.93 9.30 5.07
C ASP A 165 22.84 10.84 5.04
N ILE A 166 21.89 11.43 4.28
CA ILE A 166 21.82 12.89 4.04
C ILE A 166 20.42 13.47 4.27
N ALA A 167 19.36 12.66 4.31
CA ALA A 167 18.00 13.19 4.27
C ALA A 167 17.39 13.42 5.66
N LYS A 168 17.19 14.69 6.01
CA LYS A 168 16.20 15.08 7.03
C LYS A 168 14.81 15.10 6.37
N PRO A 169 13.75 14.72 7.08
CA PRO A 169 12.39 14.86 6.57
C PRO A 169 12.16 16.33 6.22
N ASP A 170 11.86 16.59 4.96
CA ASP A 170 11.46 17.91 4.49
C ASP A 170 9.94 18.00 4.61
N LEU A 171 9.45 19.14 5.09
CA LEU A 171 8.02 19.42 5.13
C LEU A 171 7.49 19.80 3.75
N THR A 172 8.36 20.14 2.80
CA THR A 172 7.96 20.42 1.42
C THR A 172 7.61 19.14 0.65
N LEU A 173 6.67 19.27 -0.28
CA LEU A 173 6.33 18.18 -1.20
C LEU A 173 7.54 17.85 -2.08
N PRO A 174 7.84 16.55 -2.33
CA PRO A 174 8.97 16.17 -3.15
C PRO A 174 8.81 16.67 -4.59
N SER A 175 9.75 17.47 -5.06
CA SER A 175 9.75 18.02 -6.42
C SER A 175 10.60 17.21 -7.42
N ARG A 176 11.41 16.27 -6.92
CA ARG A 176 12.35 15.45 -7.71
C ARG A 176 12.26 14.00 -7.31
N GLU A 177 12.61 13.12 -8.25
CA GLU A 177 12.53 11.66 -8.06
C GLU A 177 13.39 11.17 -6.87
N SER A 178 14.57 11.76 -6.67
CA SER A 178 15.40 11.44 -5.50
C SER A 178 14.70 11.78 -4.17
N ALA A 179 14.00 12.92 -4.10
CA ALA A 179 13.27 13.33 -2.91
C ALA A 179 12.07 12.40 -2.67
N ALA A 180 11.36 12.00 -3.72
CA ALA A 180 10.27 11.03 -3.61
C ALA A 180 10.77 9.66 -3.09
N GLN A 181 11.87 9.13 -3.64
CA GLN A 181 12.42 7.85 -3.17
C GLN A 181 12.92 7.92 -1.72
N ILE A 182 13.47 9.06 -1.29
CA ILE A 182 13.85 9.30 0.12
C ILE A 182 12.61 9.25 1.02
N GLU A 183 11.54 9.94 0.64
CA GLU A 183 10.28 9.95 1.40
C GLU A 183 9.65 8.56 1.48
N ILE A 184 9.63 7.81 0.37
CA ILE A 184 9.18 6.41 0.34
C ILE A 184 10.02 5.55 1.28
N ALA A 185 11.35 5.69 1.22
CA ALA A 185 12.27 4.93 2.05
C ALA A 185 12.06 5.21 3.55
N GLN A 186 11.85 6.48 3.92
CA GLN A 186 11.51 6.90 5.27
C GLN A 186 10.14 6.36 5.71
N PHE A 187 9.16 6.33 4.81
CA PHE A 187 7.85 5.80 5.09
C PHE A 187 7.87 4.29 5.37
N LEU A 188 8.64 3.52 4.58
CA LEU A 188 8.87 2.09 4.82
C LEU A 188 9.56 1.86 6.17
N LYS A 189 10.60 2.64 6.49
CA LYS A 189 11.32 2.57 7.76
C LYS A 189 10.39 2.80 8.95
N THR A 190 9.61 3.87 8.94
CA THR A 190 8.68 4.18 10.05
C THR A 190 7.55 3.17 10.16
N SER A 191 7.07 2.64 9.04
CA SER A 191 6.08 1.55 9.02
C SER A 191 6.65 0.27 9.63
N ARG A 192 7.91 -0.06 9.32
CA ARG A 192 8.63 -1.20 9.89
C ARG A 192 8.88 -1.04 11.38
N ASP A 193 9.25 0.15 11.84
CA ASP A 193 9.42 0.46 13.27
C ASP A 193 8.15 0.18 14.07
N ARG A 194 7.00 0.63 13.57
CA ARG A 194 5.69 0.37 14.20
C ARG A 194 5.43 -1.12 14.33
N ARG A 195 5.72 -1.89 13.28
CA ARG A 195 5.50 -3.35 13.29
C ARG A 195 6.43 -4.08 14.24
N ILE A 196 7.72 -3.74 14.26
CA ILE A 196 8.66 -4.36 15.21
C ILE A 196 8.25 -4.05 16.65
N LYS A 197 7.86 -2.81 16.94
CA LYS A 197 7.38 -2.41 18.28
C LYS A 197 6.10 -3.14 18.67
N ALA A 198 5.12 -3.21 17.76
CA ALA A 198 3.87 -3.94 17.99
C ALA A 198 4.10 -5.44 18.20
N LEU A 199 4.94 -6.08 17.39
CA LEU A 199 5.30 -7.49 17.55
C LEU A 199 6.03 -7.74 18.87
N ARG A 200 6.98 -6.86 19.23
CA ARG A 200 7.66 -6.93 20.53
C ARG A 200 6.64 -6.91 21.66
N GLN A 201 5.71 -5.95 21.65
CA GLN A 201 4.70 -5.82 22.68
C GLN A 201 3.80 -7.07 22.74
N ALA A 202 3.33 -7.57 21.60
CA ALA A 202 2.50 -8.76 21.53
C ALA A 202 3.21 -10.01 22.10
N ILE A 203 4.49 -10.20 21.76
CA ILE A 203 5.29 -11.33 22.26
C ILE A 203 5.54 -11.21 23.77
N GLN A 204 5.86 -10.02 24.27
CA GLN A 204 6.19 -9.80 25.68
C GLN A 204 4.97 -9.80 26.60
N ASN A 205 3.79 -9.40 26.10
CA ASN A 205 2.54 -9.44 26.86
C ASN A 205 2.03 -10.85 27.14
N ASN A 206 2.50 -11.86 26.38
CA ASN A 206 2.15 -13.26 26.60
C ASN A 206 3.33 -14.01 27.26
N PRO A 207 3.20 -14.43 28.53
CA PRO A 207 4.28 -15.12 29.26
C PRO A 207 4.79 -16.41 28.62
N LYS A 208 3.97 -17.06 27.76
CA LYS A 208 4.33 -18.29 27.03
C LYS A 208 5.24 -18.01 25.84
N THR A 209 5.08 -16.86 25.19
CA THR A 209 5.89 -16.46 24.02
C THR A 209 7.00 -15.48 24.36
N ALA A 210 6.95 -14.87 25.55
CA ALA A 210 7.90 -13.86 25.98
C ALA A 210 9.34 -14.40 25.92
N LEU A 211 10.21 -13.65 25.24
CA LEU A 211 11.64 -13.95 25.17
C LEU A 211 12.26 -13.83 26.56
N ARG A 212 13.07 -14.83 26.94
CA ARG A 212 13.68 -14.95 28.27
C ARG A 212 15.19 -14.91 28.16
N SER A 213 15.82 -14.46 29.23
CA SER A 213 17.28 -14.52 29.39
C SER A 213 17.73 -15.97 29.49
N ALA A 214 18.67 -16.37 28.63
CA ALA A 214 19.29 -17.70 28.71
C ALA A 214 20.02 -17.94 30.05
N LYS A 215 20.49 -16.87 30.71
CA LYS A 215 21.21 -16.96 31.99
C LYS A 215 20.29 -17.06 33.20
N THR A 216 19.14 -16.38 33.18
CA THR A 216 18.29 -16.22 34.38
C THR A 216 16.89 -16.78 34.24
N GLY A 217 16.48 -17.21 33.03
CA GLY A 217 15.11 -17.70 32.74
C GLY A 217 14.01 -16.64 32.84
N LYS A 218 14.33 -15.42 33.28
CA LYS A 218 13.40 -14.30 33.45
C LYS A 218 13.08 -13.64 32.10
N ILE A 219 11.88 -13.07 31.99
CA ILE A 219 11.44 -12.33 30.80
C ILE A 219 12.36 -11.12 30.56
N LEU A 220 12.74 -10.91 29.30
CA LEU A 220 13.64 -9.83 28.89
C LEU A 220 12.92 -8.48 28.91
N GLN A 221 13.42 -7.55 29.73
CA GLN A 221 12.92 -6.16 29.76
C GLN A 221 13.47 -5.32 28.60
N LYS A 222 14.72 -5.56 28.19
CA LYS A 222 15.39 -4.87 27.10
C LYS A 222 15.81 -5.86 26.01
N PHE A 223 15.64 -5.46 24.76
CA PHE A 223 15.99 -6.28 23.60
C PHE A 223 17.34 -5.80 23.07
N GLY A 224 18.25 -6.74 22.84
CA GLY A 224 19.50 -6.50 22.14
C GLY A 224 19.35 -6.68 20.64
N VAL A 225 20.48 -6.59 19.94
CA VAL A 225 20.56 -6.69 18.47
C VAL A 225 19.97 -8.02 17.97
N ASP A 226 20.26 -9.13 18.63
CA ASP A 226 19.82 -10.45 18.16
C ASP A 226 18.31 -10.68 18.34
N GLN A 227 17.71 -10.17 19.43
CA GLN A 227 16.25 -10.20 19.57
C GLN A 227 15.58 -9.35 18.48
N TYR A 228 16.12 -8.17 18.16
CA TYR A 228 15.59 -7.35 17.06
C TYR A 228 15.83 -7.97 15.68
N LYS A 229 16.90 -8.74 15.47
CA LYS A 229 17.07 -9.59 14.27
C LYS A 229 15.98 -10.67 14.19
N GLN A 230 15.68 -11.34 15.30
CA GLN A 230 14.60 -12.34 15.34
C GLN A 230 13.24 -11.71 15.00
N LEU A 231 12.90 -10.58 15.62
CA LEU A 231 11.66 -9.86 15.30
C LEU A 231 11.63 -9.41 13.83
N GLY A 232 12.74 -8.87 13.34
CA GLY A 232 12.88 -8.42 11.95
C GLY A 232 12.66 -9.54 10.93
N LYS A 233 13.14 -10.76 11.22
CA LYS A 233 12.87 -11.96 10.41
C LYS A 233 11.39 -12.35 10.46
N GLN A 234 10.78 -12.32 11.65
CA GLN A 234 9.39 -12.73 11.83
C GLN A 234 8.39 -11.83 11.11
N ILE A 235 8.61 -10.50 11.07
CA ILE A 235 7.71 -9.58 10.35
C ILE A 235 7.82 -9.67 8.82
N GLY A 236 8.91 -10.28 8.31
CA GLY A 236 9.19 -10.37 6.88
C GLY A 236 9.59 -9.02 6.27
N TYR A 237 9.25 -8.82 4.99
CA TYR A 237 9.50 -7.58 4.26
C TYR A 237 8.42 -6.53 4.55
N THR A 238 8.78 -5.26 4.42
CA THR A 238 7.87 -4.12 4.52
C THR A 238 7.70 -3.49 3.14
N THR A 239 6.47 -3.40 2.62
CA THR A 239 6.19 -2.99 1.22
C THR A 239 5.14 -1.88 1.16
N TYR A 240 4.66 -1.56 -0.06
CA TYR A 240 3.51 -0.68 -0.29
C TYR A 240 2.28 -1.08 0.55
N PHE A 241 2.09 -2.38 0.82
CA PHE A 241 0.95 -2.86 1.58
C PHE A 241 1.04 -2.48 3.06
N ASP A 242 2.26 -2.45 3.61
CA ASP A 242 2.49 -1.94 4.96
C ASP A 242 2.21 -0.44 5.05
N ALA A 243 2.61 0.32 4.03
CA ALA A 243 2.32 1.75 3.91
C ALA A 243 0.80 2.00 3.90
N LEU A 244 0.05 1.32 3.04
CA LEU A 244 -1.43 1.42 3.00
C LEU A 244 -2.09 0.96 4.29
N SER A 245 -1.53 -0.03 4.99
CA SER A 245 -2.09 -0.47 6.26
C SER A 245 -2.06 0.61 7.36
N ARG A 246 -1.30 1.70 7.16
CA ARG A 246 -1.37 2.90 8.01
C ARG A 246 -2.61 3.76 7.79
N LEU A 247 -3.44 3.46 6.80
CA LEU A 247 -4.75 4.09 6.60
C LEU A 247 -5.88 3.33 7.34
N ARG A 248 -5.63 2.11 7.80
CA ARG A 248 -6.67 1.31 8.46
C ARG A 248 -7.12 1.97 9.77
N ILE A 249 -8.42 2.12 9.98
CA ILE A 249 -8.95 2.48 11.30
C ILE A 249 -8.57 1.38 12.30
N SER A 250 -7.88 1.77 13.36
CA SER A 250 -7.74 0.96 14.55
C SER A 250 -7.62 1.90 15.74
N SER A 251 -7.98 1.43 16.92
CA SER A 251 -7.82 2.19 18.18
C SER A 251 -6.37 2.68 18.41
N ASN A 252 -5.39 2.08 17.73
CA ASN A 252 -3.98 2.44 17.81
C ASN A 252 -3.50 3.34 16.65
N ASN A 253 -4.36 3.68 15.69
CA ASN A 253 -3.99 4.44 14.50
C ASN A 253 -4.59 5.85 14.52
N ARG A 254 -3.86 6.77 15.15
CA ARG A 254 -4.24 8.19 15.29
C ARG A 254 -3.90 9.06 14.08
N GLU A 255 -3.59 8.47 12.93
CA GLU A 255 -3.24 9.26 11.74
C GLU A 255 -4.44 10.07 11.25
N ILE A 256 -5.65 9.49 11.29
CA ILE A 256 -6.86 10.20 10.83
C ILE A 256 -7.14 11.41 11.73
N GLU A 257 -7.06 11.25 13.06
CA GLU A 257 -7.27 12.34 14.02
C GLU A 257 -6.32 13.52 13.73
N ARG A 258 -5.05 13.23 13.43
CA ARG A 258 -4.05 14.26 13.10
C ARG A 258 -4.38 15.02 11.83
N PHE A 259 -4.97 14.36 10.83
CA PHE A 259 -5.37 14.98 9.57
C PHE A 259 -6.58 15.89 9.72
N VAL A 260 -7.54 15.47 10.56
CA VAL A 260 -8.76 16.25 10.84
C VAL A 260 -8.43 17.51 11.64
N GLU A 261 -7.41 17.48 12.49
CA GLU A 261 -7.00 18.63 13.30
C GLU A 261 -5.99 19.57 12.60
N SER A 262 -5.49 19.21 11.40
CA SER A 262 -4.42 19.94 10.71
C SER A 262 -4.88 20.66 9.45
N GLU A 263 -4.36 21.86 9.20
CA GLU A 263 -4.45 22.52 7.90
C GLU A 263 -3.45 21.89 6.91
N ILE A 264 -3.91 20.95 6.09
CA ILE A 264 -3.14 20.29 5.03
C ILE A 264 -3.96 20.20 3.74
N ASP A 265 -3.29 19.95 2.62
CA ASP A 265 -3.96 19.74 1.34
C ASP A 265 -4.60 18.34 1.27
N VAL A 266 -5.82 18.25 1.82
CA VAL A 266 -6.62 17.01 1.82
C VAL A 266 -7.01 16.57 0.42
N ARG A 267 -7.19 17.52 -0.51
CA ARG A 267 -7.54 17.22 -1.90
C ARG A 267 -6.38 16.51 -2.60
N LEU A 268 -5.18 17.07 -2.48
CA LEU A 268 -3.97 16.44 -2.99
C LEU A 268 -3.75 15.05 -2.38
N PHE A 269 -3.96 14.92 -1.07
CA PHE A 269 -3.86 13.63 -0.40
C PHE A 269 -4.81 12.60 -1.01
N HIS A 270 -6.06 12.99 -1.21
CA HIS A 270 -7.09 12.15 -1.77
C HIS A 270 -6.78 11.74 -3.22
N GLU A 271 -6.37 12.69 -4.06
CA GLU A 271 -6.00 12.43 -5.44
C GLU A 271 -4.84 11.43 -5.54
N SER A 272 -3.80 11.61 -4.71
CA SER A 272 -2.69 10.66 -4.64
C SER A 272 -3.15 9.27 -4.19
N LEU A 273 -4.07 9.18 -3.21
CA LEU A 273 -4.63 7.88 -2.80
C LEU A 273 -5.39 7.19 -3.94
N VAL A 274 -6.23 7.90 -4.68
CA VAL A 274 -6.98 7.34 -5.81
C VAL A 274 -6.02 6.78 -6.87
N LYS A 275 -4.97 7.53 -7.22
CA LYS A 275 -3.97 7.10 -8.22
C LYS A 275 -3.19 5.87 -7.75
N ILE A 276 -2.73 5.86 -6.49
CA ILE A 276 -2.00 4.72 -5.90
C ILE A 276 -2.88 3.45 -5.90
N VAL A 277 -4.11 3.56 -5.40
CA VAL A 277 -5.05 2.43 -5.33
C VAL A 277 -5.35 1.93 -6.74
N SER A 278 -5.60 2.83 -7.69
CA SER A 278 -5.86 2.47 -9.07
C SER A 278 -4.71 1.70 -9.72
N HIS A 279 -3.48 2.15 -9.50
CA HIS A 279 -2.27 1.50 -10.04
C HIS A 279 -2.06 0.10 -9.44
N ILE A 280 -2.15 -0.03 -8.13
CA ILE A 280 -1.99 -1.31 -7.44
C ILE A 280 -3.09 -2.29 -7.85
N ASN A 281 -4.34 -1.85 -7.92
CA ASN A 281 -5.45 -2.69 -8.36
C ASN A 281 -5.27 -3.11 -9.82
N ALA A 282 -4.81 -2.23 -10.70
CA ALA A 282 -4.52 -2.57 -12.09
C ALA A 282 -3.46 -3.67 -12.23
N VAL A 283 -2.41 -3.66 -11.41
CA VAL A 283 -1.41 -4.75 -11.38
C VAL A 283 -2.07 -6.07 -10.97
N HIS A 284 -2.84 -6.10 -9.88
CA HIS A 284 -3.54 -7.31 -9.44
C HIS A 284 -4.55 -7.81 -10.46
N GLU A 285 -5.35 -6.90 -11.02
CA GLU A 285 -6.33 -7.20 -12.05
C GLU A 285 -5.69 -7.73 -13.32
N SER A 286 -4.48 -7.27 -13.69
CA SER A 286 -3.74 -7.82 -14.84
C SER A 286 -3.43 -9.30 -14.64
N TYR A 287 -2.96 -9.69 -13.46
CA TYR A 287 -2.76 -11.11 -13.13
C TYR A 287 -4.08 -11.89 -13.10
N ILE A 288 -5.13 -11.33 -12.50
CA ILE A 288 -6.43 -11.99 -12.41
C ILE A 288 -7.07 -12.17 -13.79
N ALA A 289 -7.01 -11.16 -14.64
CA ALA A 289 -7.50 -11.22 -16.01
C ALA A 289 -6.69 -12.23 -16.85
N LYS A 290 -5.38 -12.33 -16.61
CA LYS A 290 -4.56 -13.39 -17.22
C LYS A 290 -5.00 -14.79 -16.78
N ALA A 291 -5.21 -15.01 -15.48
CA ALA A 291 -5.68 -16.28 -14.93
C ALA A 291 -7.06 -16.71 -15.47
N LEU A 292 -7.97 -15.76 -15.67
CA LEU A 292 -9.33 -16.03 -16.16
C LEU A 292 -9.44 -16.05 -17.70
N GLY A 293 -8.43 -15.53 -18.39
CA GLY A 293 -8.52 -15.09 -19.78
C GLY A 293 -9.35 -13.80 -19.94
N LEU A 294 -9.05 -13.05 -21.00
CA LEU A 294 -9.69 -11.76 -21.26
C LEU A 294 -11.22 -11.85 -21.34
N GLN A 295 -11.75 -12.89 -21.98
CA GLN A 295 -13.21 -13.11 -22.07
C GLN A 295 -13.81 -13.43 -20.70
N GLY A 296 -13.15 -14.28 -19.91
CA GLY A 296 -13.56 -14.61 -18.56
C GLY A 296 -13.61 -13.37 -17.67
N TYR A 297 -12.66 -12.45 -17.84
CA TYR A 297 -12.62 -11.16 -17.14
C TYR A 297 -13.71 -10.19 -17.59
N LYS A 298 -13.93 -10.05 -18.91
CA LYS A 298 -15.02 -9.22 -19.47
C LYS A 298 -16.40 -9.66 -18.97
N GLN A 299 -16.63 -10.97 -18.89
CA GLN A 299 -17.87 -11.53 -18.31
C GLN A 299 -18.05 -11.17 -16.84
N LEU A 300 -16.97 -11.07 -16.05
CA LEU A 300 -17.08 -10.63 -14.65
C LEU A 300 -17.55 -9.17 -14.58
N ILE A 301 -16.94 -8.30 -15.38
CA ILE A 301 -17.31 -6.88 -15.41
C ILE A 301 -18.77 -6.72 -15.88
N ALA A 302 -19.20 -7.46 -16.90
CA ALA A 302 -20.56 -7.39 -17.44
C ALA A 302 -21.67 -7.81 -16.45
N LYS A 303 -21.34 -8.44 -15.32
CA LYS A 303 -22.28 -8.79 -14.25
C LYS A 303 -22.43 -7.69 -13.19
N LEU A 304 -21.59 -6.66 -13.20
CA LEU A 304 -21.57 -5.63 -12.16
C LEU A 304 -22.74 -4.64 -12.31
N PRO A 305 -23.07 -3.84 -11.29
CA PRO A 305 -23.95 -2.69 -11.46
C PRO A 305 -23.42 -1.67 -12.48
N SER A 306 -24.30 -0.99 -13.22
CA SER A 306 -23.93 -0.05 -14.29
C SER A 306 -22.93 1.02 -13.83
N TYR A 307 -23.08 1.59 -12.63
CA TYR A 307 -22.17 2.62 -12.11
C TYR A 307 -20.71 2.14 -11.96
N LEU A 308 -20.48 0.84 -11.76
CA LEU A 308 -19.13 0.24 -11.79
C LEU A 308 -18.72 -0.07 -13.23
N GLN A 309 -19.63 -0.67 -14.02
CA GLN A 309 -19.36 -1.06 -15.40
C GLN A 309 -19.02 0.11 -16.32
N GLU A 310 -19.60 1.28 -16.09
CA GLU A 310 -19.47 2.46 -16.95
C GLU A 310 -18.43 3.46 -16.43
N GLY A 311 -17.94 3.24 -15.21
CA GLY A 311 -16.96 4.11 -14.56
C GLY A 311 -15.51 3.67 -14.81
N PHE A 312 -14.68 3.81 -13.77
CA PHE A 312 -13.24 3.57 -13.82
C PHE A 312 -12.84 2.15 -14.28
N LEU A 313 -13.72 1.15 -14.14
CA LEU A 313 -13.45 -0.22 -14.59
C LEU A 313 -13.46 -0.34 -16.11
N ARG A 314 -14.36 0.37 -16.80
CA ARG A 314 -14.37 0.39 -18.27
C ARG A 314 -13.10 1.01 -18.80
N GLU A 315 -12.71 2.14 -18.21
CA GLU A 315 -11.46 2.81 -18.52
C GLU A 315 -10.28 1.87 -18.31
N ARG A 316 -10.11 1.29 -17.10
CA ARG A 316 -9.03 0.36 -16.79
C ARG A 316 -9.02 -0.87 -17.70
N LEU A 317 -10.18 -1.44 -18.02
CA LEU A 317 -10.29 -2.56 -18.96
C LEU A 317 -9.72 -2.18 -20.32
N ASN A 318 -10.16 -1.04 -20.86
CA ASN A 318 -9.83 -0.63 -22.22
C ASN A 318 -8.42 -0.07 -22.35
N THR A 319 -7.91 0.63 -21.33
CA THR A 319 -6.64 1.33 -21.39
C THR A 319 -5.49 0.53 -20.80
N VAL A 320 -5.75 -0.42 -19.90
CA VAL A 320 -4.70 -1.22 -19.25
C VAL A 320 -4.86 -2.70 -19.56
N ILE A 321 -5.94 -3.33 -19.11
CA ILE A 321 -6.04 -4.80 -19.04
C ILE A 321 -6.09 -5.44 -20.42
N GLU A 322 -6.96 -4.95 -21.31
CA GLU A 322 -7.09 -5.49 -22.66
C GLU A 322 -5.82 -5.30 -23.49
N PRO A 323 -5.19 -4.10 -23.55
CA PRO A 323 -3.89 -3.94 -24.18
C PRO A 323 -2.78 -4.79 -23.55
N MET A 324 -2.82 -5.04 -22.23
CA MET A 324 -1.85 -5.92 -21.56
C MET A 324 -1.91 -7.36 -22.08
N LEU A 325 -3.11 -7.87 -22.40
CA LEU A 325 -3.32 -9.28 -22.73
C LEU A 325 -3.44 -9.57 -24.23
N GLN A 326 -3.88 -8.61 -25.06
CA GLN A 326 -4.05 -8.83 -26.50
C GLN A 326 -2.73 -8.99 -27.26
N PHE A 327 -1.69 -8.23 -26.88
CA PHE A 327 -0.38 -8.33 -27.53
C PHE A 327 0.27 -9.71 -27.30
N GLU A 328 0.06 -10.31 -26.13
CA GLU A 328 0.55 -11.66 -25.83
C GLU A 328 -0.06 -12.71 -26.78
N GLN A 329 -1.34 -12.57 -27.14
CA GLN A 329 -1.99 -13.48 -28.09
C GLN A 329 -1.49 -13.30 -29.52
N GLN A 330 -1.01 -12.11 -29.90
CA GLN A 330 -0.44 -11.84 -31.22
C GLN A 330 0.99 -12.39 -31.33
N ASP A 331 1.83 -12.19 -30.31
CA ASP A 331 3.20 -12.72 -30.28
C ASP A 331 3.21 -14.26 -30.27
N LEU A 332 2.31 -14.90 -29.51
CA LEU A 332 2.15 -16.36 -29.53
C LEU A 332 1.67 -16.91 -30.89
N ARG A 333 0.87 -16.13 -31.65
CA ARG A 333 0.42 -16.51 -32.99
C ARG A 333 1.47 -16.32 -34.08
N LEU A 334 2.48 -15.49 -33.84
CA LEU A 334 3.60 -15.29 -34.76
C LEU A 334 4.75 -16.28 -34.49
N ALA A 335 4.81 -16.86 -33.29
CA ALA A 335 5.82 -17.83 -32.88
C ALA A 335 5.42 -19.30 -33.03
N ALA A 336 4.14 -19.58 -33.33
CA ALA A 336 3.57 -20.90 -33.61
C ALA A 336 3.29 -21.04 -35.11
#